data_AF-A0A7Y4ZP01-F1
#
_entry.id   AF-A0A7Y4ZP01-F1
#
_cell.length_a   1.000
_cell.length_b   1.000
_cell.length_c   1.000
_cell.angle_alpha   90.00
_cell.angle_beta   90.00
_cell.angle_gamma   90.00
#
_symmetry.space_group_name_H-M   'P 1'
#
loop_
_entity.id
_entity.type
_entity.pdbx_description
1 polymer ?
#
loop_
_entity_poly.entity_id
_entity_poly.type
_entity_poly.pdbx_seq_one_letter_code
_entity_poly.pdbx_strand_id
1 'polypeptide(L)'
;MRNAAPWVIAATLAVFAGCQNDADLEGAPLSSDSDYTAVGTCKDGLPRLDLKTAPGVCVGIAATGFKFPRGIAQAPNGDIFVADMGGWGTDLGSIWRVKKMANGKYLPQQLLTQIDKPSGIAINPKDGLVYVGTPKDIFRFDPNQTPRPRLTLVVNNMPDDGRHPLKHFVFDGQNPDIIYVNVGSFSDVCEQANGSLPTPCPEEAISRAGIRKYVMEGPDRKAANFTVIARGLRNSMALAVHPKSNILLQGENSRDTINKRAPELANQELDLPHEELNVIREGQHYGWPYCYDNGIPSPEYKTADCTGYQKPALLLPGHVAPLGMEYYPDAASARAKMFPAVYQGSLIVAYHGYREYGHRLVMVPVDANGVPGQGQPLDIIRGWEQNPGKQNPTGAPVDVLIANDGAIWLTEDKNRTLLRVSYDPAGGNGQPMVAEPPRQQNVSPEEAARCQALRTKSDAFSVVQRDVIDNNCVSCHGAGPGFPGSLALLRCDDVGNAKRLLEPRRNAGPLVTPRDTNSELLRRLKGQGYPQMPAGGLSPEAFKEVEDWVKAGAPAPR
;
A
#
# COMPACT_ATOMS: atom_id res chain seq x y z
N MET A 1 -14.06 -72.64 11.20
CA MET A 1 -13.94 -72.12 12.57
C MET A 1 -13.34 -70.73 12.51
N ARG A 2 -13.96 -69.79 13.24
CA ARG A 2 -13.55 -68.42 13.57
C ARG A 2 -13.61 -67.35 12.48
N ASN A 3 -14.57 -66.46 12.72
CA ASN A 3 -14.96 -65.24 12.03
C ASN A 3 -13.90 -64.14 12.13
N ALA A 4 -13.79 -63.34 11.07
CA ALA A 4 -13.58 -61.90 11.18
C ALA A 4 -14.15 -61.23 9.92
N ALA A 5 -15.19 -60.41 10.10
CA ALA A 5 -15.72 -59.53 9.08
C ALA A 5 -15.17 -58.12 9.31
N PRO A 6 -14.87 -57.34 8.24
CA PRO A 6 -14.93 -55.90 8.31
C PRO A 6 -16.08 -55.36 7.45
N TRP A 7 -16.75 -54.36 8.02
CA TRP A 7 -17.88 -53.65 7.46
C TRP A 7 -17.43 -52.78 6.27
N VAL A 8 -18.12 -52.94 5.13
CA VAL A 8 -18.04 -52.02 4.00
C VAL A 8 -19.10 -50.94 4.19
N ILE A 9 -18.69 -49.71 4.46
CA ILE A 9 -19.57 -48.54 4.37
C ILE A 9 -19.56 -48.09 2.91
N ALA A 10 -20.66 -48.34 2.21
CA ALA A 10 -20.92 -47.76 0.89
C ALA A 10 -21.29 -46.27 1.08
N ALA A 11 -20.43 -45.37 0.61
CA ALA A 11 -20.76 -43.97 0.44
C ALA A 11 -21.24 -43.74 -1.00
N THR A 12 -22.53 -43.48 -1.15
CA THR A 12 -23.20 -43.15 -2.40
C THR A 12 -22.68 -41.80 -2.91
N LEU A 13 -21.94 -41.78 -4.01
CA LEU A 13 -21.61 -40.56 -4.74
C LEU A 13 -22.86 -40.08 -5.50
N ALA A 14 -23.48 -39.01 -5.01
CA ALA A 14 -24.45 -38.25 -5.80
C ALA A 14 -23.69 -37.28 -6.71
N VAL A 15 -23.60 -37.61 -7.99
CA VAL A 15 -23.14 -36.70 -9.05
C VAL A 15 -24.31 -35.77 -9.38
N PHE A 16 -24.25 -34.52 -8.93
CA PHE A 16 -25.11 -33.47 -9.47
C PHE A 16 -24.43 -32.85 -10.69
N ALA A 17 -24.78 -33.36 -11.87
CA ALA A 17 -24.57 -32.65 -13.13
C ALA A 17 -25.69 -31.61 -13.25
N GLY A 18 -25.41 -30.37 -12.83
CA GLY A 18 -26.29 -29.23 -13.06
C GLY A 18 -25.71 -28.31 -14.12
N CYS A 19 -26.26 -28.38 -15.34
CA CYS A 19 -26.08 -27.32 -16.33
C CYS A 19 -26.74 -26.04 -15.79
N GLN A 20 -25.97 -24.99 -15.52
CA GLN A 20 -26.51 -23.68 -15.17
C GLN A 20 -26.69 -22.86 -16.46
N ASN A 21 -27.94 -22.48 -16.73
CA ASN A 21 -28.30 -21.52 -17.77
C ASN A 21 -27.98 -20.09 -17.28
N ASP A 22 -27.52 -19.23 -18.19
CA ASP A 22 -27.13 -17.82 -17.98
C ASP A 22 -28.28 -16.85 -17.60
N ALA A 23 -29.41 -17.32 -17.06
CA ALA A 23 -30.62 -16.51 -16.91
C ALA A 23 -30.97 -16.05 -15.48
N ASP A 24 -30.33 -16.58 -14.42
CA ASP A 24 -30.73 -16.30 -13.02
C ASP A 24 -29.59 -15.68 -12.17
N LEU A 25 -28.95 -14.61 -12.68
CA LEU A 25 -28.13 -13.72 -11.85
C LEU A 25 -28.93 -12.46 -11.50
N GLU A 26 -29.98 -12.62 -10.70
CA GLU A 26 -30.52 -11.50 -9.94
C GLU A 26 -29.41 -10.94 -9.05
N GLY A 27 -29.05 -9.68 -9.28
CA GLY A 27 -27.88 -9.05 -8.69
C GLY A 27 -27.92 -9.10 -7.16
N ALA A 28 -26.95 -9.80 -6.58
CA ALA A 28 -26.71 -9.76 -5.15
C ALA A 28 -26.60 -8.28 -4.69
N PRO A 29 -27.25 -7.89 -3.58
CA PRO A 29 -27.01 -6.59 -2.98
C PRO A 29 -25.51 -6.45 -2.66
N LEU A 30 -24.99 -5.22 -2.73
CA LEU A 30 -23.66 -4.89 -2.22
C LEU A 30 -23.52 -5.54 -0.83
N SER A 31 -22.50 -6.38 -0.61
CA SER A 31 -22.29 -6.92 0.74
C SER A 31 -22.04 -5.75 1.68
N SER A 32 -22.61 -5.83 2.89
CA SER A 32 -22.54 -4.79 3.93
C SER A 32 -21.15 -4.66 4.58
N ASP A 33 -20.07 -5.06 3.89
CA ASP A 33 -18.72 -5.13 4.46
C ASP A 33 -17.90 -3.83 4.30
N SER A 34 -18.42 -2.81 3.61
CA SER A 34 -17.79 -1.48 3.58
C SER A 34 -18.35 -0.59 4.68
N ASP A 35 -17.48 0.09 5.43
CA ASP A 35 -17.89 1.05 6.47
C ASP A 35 -18.37 2.40 5.88
N TYR A 36 -18.37 2.56 4.55
CA TYR A 36 -18.90 3.75 3.90
C TYR A 36 -20.43 3.83 3.99
N THR A 37 -20.91 5.03 4.31
CA THR A 37 -22.32 5.40 4.13
C THR A 37 -22.45 6.26 2.89
N ALA A 38 -23.27 5.84 1.93
CA ALA A 38 -23.51 6.62 0.72
C ALA A 38 -24.42 7.83 1.01
N VAL A 39 -24.10 8.98 0.43
CA VAL A 39 -24.85 10.25 0.59
C VAL A 39 -25.58 10.67 -0.68
N GLY A 40 -25.88 9.71 -1.55
CA GLY A 40 -26.58 9.93 -2.81
C GLY A 40 -26.00 9.06 -3.92
N THR A 41 -26.08 9.56 -5.16
CA THR A 41 -25.64 8.84 -6.36
C THR A 41 -24.84 9.76 -7.27
N CYS A 42 -23.77 9.24 -7.86
CA CYS A 42 -23.02 9.89 -8.93
C CYS A 42 -23.82 9.88 -10.23
N LYS A 43 -23.42 10.71 -11.21
CA LYS A 43 -24.07 10.79 -12.53
C LYS A 43 -24.11 9.47 -13.28
N ASP A 44 -23.13 8.62 -13.04
CA ASP A 44 -23.01 7.27 -13.61
C ASP A 44 -23.88 6.22 -12.90
N GLY A 45 -24.66 6.62 -11.89
CA GLY A 45 -25.55 5.73 -11.14
C GLY A 45 -24.91 5.04 -9.94
N LEU A 46 -23.62 5.28 -9.64
CA LEU A 46 -22.94 4.64 -8.51
C LEU A 46 -23.25 5.32 -7.17
N PRO A 47 -23.37 4.58 -6.05
CA PRO A 47 -23.52 5.16 -4.72
C PRO A 47 -22.37 6.11 -4.39
N ARG A 48 -22.70 7.36 -4.06
CA ARG A 48 -21.72 8.44 -3.86
C ARG A 48 -21.17 8.43 -2.43
N LEU A 49 -19.85 8.57 -2.32
CA LEU A 49 -19.16 8.82 -1.04
C LEU A 49 -19.23 10.29 -0.62
N ASP A 50 -19.28 10.51 0.70
CA ASP A 50 -19.15 11.83 1.32
C ASP A 50 -17.68 12.18 1.57
N LEU A 51 -17.03 12.69 0.52
CA LEU A 51 -15.64 13.11 0.55
C LEU A 51 -15.51 14.53 0.04
N LYS A 52 -14.43 15.21 0.43
CA LYS A 52 -14.07 16.49 -0.17
C LYS A 52 -13.43 16.23 -1.53
N THR A 53 -14.07 16.73 -2.58
CA THR A 53 -13.61 16.54 -3.96
C THR A 53 -13.49 17.88 -4.67
N ALA A 54 -12.71 17.90 -5.75
CA ALA A 54 -12.79 18.99 -6.72
C ALA A 54 -14.26 19.22 -7.16
N PRO A 55 -14.72 20.48 -7.35
CA PRO A 55 -16.13 20.76 -7.62
C PRO A 55 -16.67 19.98 -8.82
N GLY A 56 -17.76 19.23 -8.64
CA GLY A 56 -18.35 18.38 -9.69
C GLY A 56 -17.69 17.01 -9.86
N VAL A 57 -16.56 16.73 -9.18
CA VAL A 57 -15.99 15.39 -9.12
C VAL A 57 -16.77 14.54 -8.12
N CYS A 58 -17.15 13.34 -8.53
CA CYS A 58 -17.92 12.39 -7.75
C CYS A 58 -17.16 11.08 -7.59
N VAL A 59 -17.13 10.55 -6.36
CA VAL A 59 -16.52 9.27 -6.01
C VAL A 59 -17.63 8.26 -5.75
N GLY A 60 -17.77 7.30 -6.65
CA GLY A 60 -18.78 6.25 -6.60
C GLY A 60 -18.20 4.91 -6.14
N ILE A 61 -18.95 4.16 -5.34
CA ILE A 61 -18.62 2.78 -4.97
C ILE A 61 -18.99 1.86 -6.14
N ALA A 62 -17.99 1.33 -6.84
CA ALA A 62 -18.23 0.40 -7.93
C ALA A 62 -18.44 -1.03 -7.40
N ALA A 63 -17.56 -1.51 -6.52
CA ALA A 63 -17.68 -2.83 -5.92
C ALA A 63 -17.12 -2.86 -4.49
N THR A 64 -17.65 -3.79 -3.68
CA THR A 64 -17.22 -4.10 -2.30
C THR A 64 -16.95 -5.60 -2.17
N GLY A 65 -16.56 -6.07 -0.98
CA GLY A 65 -16.38 -7.50 -0.69
C GLY A 65 -14.95 -8.01 -0.85
N PHE A 66 -14.00 -7.12 -1.17
CA PHE A 66 -12.58 -7.42 -1.12
C PHE A 66 -12.10 -7.59 0.34
N LYS A 67 -10.87 -8.04 0.53
CA LYS A 67 -10.24 -8.16 1.85
C LYS A 67 -9.18 -7.09 2.08
N PHE A 68 -8.28 -6.93 1.11
CA PHE A 68 -7.18 -5.98 1.12
C PHE A 68 -6.74 -5.65 -0.32
N PRO A 69 -7.59 -4.93 -1.09
CA PRO A 69 -7.37 -4.67 -2.52
C PRO A 69 -6.12 -3.80 -2.74
N ARG A 70 -5.28 -4.20 -3.69
CA ARG A 70 -4.01 -3.54 -4.04
C ARG A 70 -4.03 -3.09 -5.49
N GLY A 71 -3.34 -3.76 -6.39
CA GLY A 71 -3.24 -3.32 -7.78
C GLY A 71 -4.56 -3.40 -8.54
N ILE A 72 -4.69 -2.55 -9.56
CA ILE A 72 -5.84 -2.49 -10.46
C ILE A 72 -5.39 -2.47 -11.93
N ALA A 73 -6.13 -3.17 -12.80
CA ALA A 73 -5.89 -3.14 -14.25
C ALA A 73 -7.21 -3.21 -15.02
N GLN A 74 -7.23 -2.77 -16.28
CA GLN A 74 -8.40 -2.92 -17.15
C GLN A 74 -8.04 -3.61 -18.46
N ALA A 75 -8.86 -4.59 -18.85
CA ALA A 75 -8.78 -5.22 -20.16
C ALA A 75 -9.48 -4.37 -21.24
N PRO A 76 -9.15 -4.55 -22.54
CA PRO A 76 -9.76 -3.79 -23.64
C PRO A 76 -11.29 -3.85 -23.69
N ASN A 77 -11.89 -4.95 -23.22
CA ASN A 77 -13.34 -5.12 -23.15
C ASN A 77 -14.02 -4.35 -21.99
N GLY A 78 -13.24 -3.62 -21.18
CA GLY A 78 -13.73 -2.78 -20.07
C GLY A 78 -13.74 -3.47 -18.71
N ASP A 79 -13.45 -4.78 -18.64
CA ASP A 79 -13.41 -5.49 -17.37
C ASP A 79 -12.24 -5.02 -16.50
N ILE A 80 -12.51 -4.83 -15.22
CA ILE A 80 -11.51 -4.42 -14.23
C ILE A 80 -10.97 -5.65 -13.53
N PHE A 81 -9.66 -5.72 -13.32
CA PHE A 81 -9.01 -6.73 -12.51
C PHE A 81 -8.45 -6.11 -11.24
N VAL A 82 -8.65 -6.79 -10.12
CA VAL A 82 -8.15 -6.35 -8.80
C VAL A 82 -7.29 -7.46 -8.22
N ALA A 83 -6.05 -7.12 -7.88
CA ALA A 83 -5.21 -7.95 -7.02
C ALA A 83 -5.62 -7.71 -5.57
N ASP A 84 -6.35 -8.65 -4.99
CA ASP A 84 -6.76 -8.59 -3.59
C ASP A 84 -5.76 -9.39 -2.75
N MET A 85 -4.94 -8.69 -1.98
CA MET A 85 -3.85 -9.28 -1.22
C MET A 85 -4.35 -10.23 -0.13
N GLY A 86 -5.60 -10.09 0.32
CA GLY A 86 -6.20 -10.89 1.40
C GLY A 86 -5.68 -10.51 2.80
N GLY A 87 -4.40 -10.15 2.89
CA GLY A 87 -3.70 -9.75 4.09
C GLY A 87 -2.22 -10.07 3.94
N TRP A 88 -1.45 -9.80 4.99
CA TRP A 88 -0.01 -10.04 4.95
C TRP A 88 0.35 -11.54 5.02
N GLY A 89 -0.54 -12.44 5.43
CA GLY A 89 -0.23 -13.88 5.49
C GLY A 89 0.15 -14.49 4.13
N THR A 90 0.75 -15.68 4.13
CA THR A 90 1.03 -16.43 2.90
C THR A 90 -0.23 -17.00 2.29
N ASP A 91 -0.33 -16.96 0.97
CA ASP A 91 -1.43 -17.55 0.18
C ASP A 91 -2.84 -17.14 0.63
N LEU A 92 -3.00 -15.94 1.17
CA LEU A 92 -4.31 -15.40 1.56
C LEU A 92 -4.99 -14.62 0.41
N GLY A 93 -4.25 -14.31 -0.64
CA GLY A 93 -4.70 -13.43 -1.70
C GLY A 93 -5.53 -14.10 -2.78
N SER A 94 -6.13 -13.26 -3.60
CA SER A 94 -7.00 -13.64 -4.70
C SER A 94 -6.96 -12.62 -5.83
N ILE A 95 -7.34 -13.04 -7.03
CA ILE A 95 -7.48 -12.17 -8.19
C ILE A 95 -8.95 -12.13 -8.60
N TRP A 96 -9.49 -10.93 -8.73
CA TRP A 96 -10.88 -10.69 -9.06
C TRP A 96 -11.01 -10.04 -10.43
N ARG A 97 -12.08 -10.40 -11.14
CA ARG A 97 -12.57 -9.71 -12.35
C ARG A 97 -13.89 -9.04 -12.00
N VAL A 98 -14.00 -7.76 -12.27
CA VAL A 98 -15.19 -6.95 -12.02
C VAL A 98 -15.78 -6.54 -13.36
N LYS A 99 -16.95 -7.09 -13.68
CA LYS A 99 -17.63 -6.86 -14.96
C LYS A 99 -18.71 -5.82 -14.81
N LYS A 100 -18.87 -4.92 -15.78
CA LYS A 100 -20.03 -4.03 -15.84
C LYS A 100 -21.22 -4.78 -16.43
N MET A 101 -22.31 -4.84 -15.69
CA MET A 101 -23.56 -5.50 -16.09
C MET A 101 -24.44 -4.54 -16.90
N ALA A 102 -25.42 -5.09 -17.63
CA ALA A 102 -26.36 -4.31 -18.44
C ALA A 102 -27.18 -3.28 -17.63
N ASN A 103 -27.42 -3.55 -16.34
CA ASN A 103 -28.09 -2.63 -15.41
C ASN A 103 -27.16 -1.54 -14.84
N GLY A 104 -25.93 -1.43 -15.33
CA GLY A 104 -24.93 -0.43 -14.91
C GLY A 104 -24.15 -0.79 -13.65
N LYS A 105 -24.53 -1.85 -12.91
CA LYS A 105 -23.81 -2.30 -11.72
C LYS A 105 -22.52 -3.05 -12.11
N TYR A 106 -21.58 -3.10 -11.17
CA TYR A 106 -20.34 -3.85 -11.32
C TYR A 106 -20.41 -5.15 -10.50
N LEU A 107 -20.20 -6.29 -11.14
CA LEU A 107 -20.26 -7.61 -10.52
C LEU A 107 -18.84 -8.16 -10.32
N PRO A 108 -18.35 -8.29 -9.07
CA PRO A 108 -17.08 -8.94 -8.78
C PRO A 108 -17.18 -10.47 -8.90
N GLN A 109 -16.23 -11.07 -9.61
CA GLN A 109 -16.06 -12.51 -9.80
C GLN A 109 -14.63 -12.89 -9.41
N GLN A 110 -14.48 -13.78 -8.42
CA GLN A 110 -13.17 -14.29 -8.04
C GLN A 110 -12.68 -15.29 -9.09
N LEU A 111 -11.49 -15.06 -9.66
CA LEU A 111 -10.89 -15.94 -10.68
C LEU A 111 -9.85 -16.88 -10.09
N LEU A 112 -9.04 -16.38 -9.14
CA LEU A 112 -7.96 -17.11 -8.51
C LEU A 112 -8.01 -16.88 -7.01
N THR A 113 -7.60 -17.90 -6.25
CA THR A 113 -7.44 -17.88 -4.80
C THR A 113 -6.09 -18.48 -4.43
N GLN A 114 -5.70 -18.34 -3.16
CA GLN A 114 -4.45 -18.88 -2.63
C GLN A 114 -3.22 -18.34 -3.37
N ILE A 115 -3.23 -17.03 -3.64
CA ILE A 115 -2.08 -16.33 -4.23
C ILE A 115 -1.32 -15.63 -3.10
N ASP A 116 0.00 -15.79 -3.05
CA ASP A 116 0.82 -15.13 -2.05
C ASP A 116 0.91 -13.63 -2.30
N LYS A 117 0.29 -12.83 -1.42
CA LYS A 117 0.30 -11.36 -1.40
C LYS A 117 0.31 -10.71 -2.80
N PRO A 118 -0.67 -11.02 -3.68
CA PRO A 118 -0.73 -10.37 -4.98
C PRO A 118 -0.85 -8.87 -4.79
N SER A 119 -0.01 -8.12 -5.51
CA SER A 119 0.08 -6.66 -5.35
C SER A 119 0.05 -5.96 -6.71
N GLY A 120 1.12 -6.03 -7.50
CA GLY A 120 1.13 -5.51 -8.87
C GLY A 120 0.22 -6.32 -9.79
N ILE A 121 -0.54 -5.64 -10.65
CA ILE A 121 -1.34 -6.27 -11.70
C ILE A 121 -1.38 -5.35 -12.91
N ALA A 122 -1.25 -5.90 -14.11
CA ALA A 122 -1.37 -5.14 -15.34
C ALA A 122 -1.83 -6.02 -16.50
N ILE A 123 -2.43 -5.41 -17.51
CA ILE A 123 -2.66 -6.08 -18.80
C ILE A 123 -1.49 -5.76 -19.71
N ASN A 124 -0.85 -6.79 -20.26
CA ASN A 124 0.20 -6.55 -21.25
C ASN A 124 -0.45 -6.14 -22.59
N PRO A 125 -0.09 -5.00 -23.18
CA PRO A 125 -0.77 -4.49 -24.37
C PRO A 125 -0.45 -5.30 -25.64
N LYS A 126 0.56 -6.18 -25.62
CA LYS A 126 0.94 -7.02 -26.77
C LYS A 126 0.14 -8.31 -26.86
N ASP A 127 -0.09 -8.99 -25.73
CA ASP A 127 -0.79 -10.29 -25.70
C ASP A 127 -2.18 -10.22 -25.05
N GLY A 128 -2.52 -9.11 -24.40
CA GLY A 128 -3.81 -8.91 -23.75
C GLY A 128 -4.03 -9.75 -22.49
N LEU A 129 -2.99 -10.43 -21.97
CA LEU A 129 -3.09 -11.28 -20.79
C LEU A 129 -2.90 -10.48 -19.50
N VAL A 130 -3.43 -11.04 -18.40
CA VAL A 130 -3.28 -10.47 -17.05
C VAL A 130 -1.95 -10.94 -16.47
N TYR A 131 -1.11 -10.00 -16.05
CA TYR A 131 0.13 -10.25 -15.31
C TYR A 131 -0.07 -9.86 -13.85
N VAL A 132 0.44 -10.67 -12.92
CA VAL A 132 0.31 -10.46 -11.47
C VAL A 132 1.66 -10.65 -10.80
N GLY A 133 2.02 -9.69 -9.95
CA GLY A 133 3.22 -9.70 -9.13
C GLY A 133 2.92 -10.23 -7.73
N THR A 134 3.66 -11.26 -7.35
CA THR A 134 3.75 -11.79 -5.98
C THR A 134 5.10 -11.39 -5.38
N PRO A 135 5.39 -11.67 -4.10
CA PRO A 135 6.69 -11.38 -3.54
C PRO A 135 7.88 -12.01 -4.28
N LYS A 136 7.71 -13.23 -4.80
CA LYS A 136 8.78 -14.04 -5.43
C LYS A 136 8.80 -13.99 -6.94
N ASP A 137 7.65 -13.75 -7.56
CA ASP A 137 7.47 -13.98 -8.99
C ASP A 137 6.47 -13.03 -9.63
N ILE A 138 6.50 -13.04 -10.97
CA ILE A 138 5.43 -12.51 -11.80
C ILE A 138 4.92 -13.68 -12.62
N PHE A 139 3.63 -13.92 -12.59
CA PHE A 139 2.95 -14.88 -13.44
C PHE A 139 1.92 -14.16 -14.32
N ARG A 140 1.50 -14.83 -15.39
CA ARG A 140 0.42 -14.36 -16.26
C ARG A 140 -0.61 -15.43 -16.54
N PHE A 141 -1.79 -15.04 -16.97
CA PHE A 141 -2.86 -15.95 -17.35
C PHE A 141 -3.86 -15.31 -18.32
N ASP A 142 -4.59 -16.15 -19.06
CA ASP A 142 -5.76 -15.73 -19.83
C ASP A 142 -7.00 -15.65 -18.93
N PRO A 143 -7.59 -14.46 -18.73
CA PRO A 143 -8.74 -14.29 -17.86
C PRO A 143 -10.04 -14.88 -18.42
N ASN A 144 -10.05 -15.37 -19.66
CA ASN A 144 -11.21 -16.00 -20.30
C ASN A 144 -11.11 -17.52 -20.39
N GLN A 145 -9.99 -18.11 -19.95
CA GLN A 145 -9.81 -19.56 -19.96
C GLN A 145 -10.68 -20.25 -18.89
N THR A 146 -11.45 -21.25 -19.30
CA THR A 146 -12.34 -22.07 -18.47
C THR A 146 -11.84 -23.52 -18.33
N PRO A 147 -12.17 -24.25 -17.24
CA PRO A 147 -12.92 -23.80 -16.06
C PRO A 147 -12.10 -22.94 -15.10
N ARG A 148 -10.76 -22.93 -15.24
CA ARG A 148 -9.84 -22.07 -14.50
C ARG A 148 -8.68 -21.65 -15.41
N PRO A 149 -8.13 -20.43 -15.24
CA PRO A 149 -6.94 -20.02 -15.98
C PRO A 149 -5.71 -20.87 -15.68
N ARG A 150 -4.92 -21.17 -16.71
CA ARG A 150 -3.57 -21.72 -16.56
C ARG A 150 -2.60 -20.58 -16.25
N LEU A 151 -1.84 -20.75 -15.18
CA LEU A 151 -0.82 -19.79 -14.77
C LEU A 151 0.51 -20.11 -15.48
N THR A 152 1.13 -19.09 -16.08
CA THR A 152 2.43 -19.18 -16.74
C THR A 152 3.41 -18.27 -16.01
N LEU A 153 4.50 -18.83 -15.50
CA LEU A 153 5.55 -18.09 -14.82
C LEU A 153 6.36 -17.25 -15.81
N VAL A 154 6.55 -15.96 -15.49
CA VAL A 154 7.24 -14.96 -16.33
C VAL A 154 8.59 -14.61 -15.73
N VAL A 155 8.59 -14.14 -14.47
CA VAL A 155 9.77 -13.80 -13.67
C VAL A 155 9.72 -14.62 -12.40
N ASN A 156 10.85 -15.08 -11.88
CA ASN A 156 10.92 -15.80 -10.61
C ASN A 156 12.16 -15.42 -9.79
N ASN A 157 12.28 -16.01 -8.61
CA ASN A 157 13.45 -15.88 -7.72
C ASN A 157 13.79 -14.43 -7.36
N MET A 158 12.77 -13.57 -7.25
CA MET A 158 12.95 -12.25 -6.67
C MET A 158 13.05 -12.35 -5.14
N PRO A 159 13.81 -11.45 -4.48
CA PRO A 159 13.83 -11.38 -3.03
C PRO A 159 12.42 -11.07 -2.47
N ASP A 160 11.92 -11.92 -1.59
CA ASP A 160 10.55 -11.90 -1.07
C ASP A 160 10.44 -11.60 0.42
N ASP A 161 11.57 -11.36 1.06
CA ASP A 161 11.71 -11.09 2.48
C ASP A 161 11.98 -9.62 2.80
N GLY A 162 12.10 -9.33 4.09
CA GLY A 162 12.32 -7.98 4.62
C GLY A 162 11.05 -7.14 4.68
N ARG A 163 11.24 -5.82 4.80
CA ARG A 163 10.16 -4.84 4.98
C ARG A 163 9.31 -4.63 3.73
N HIS A 164 9.92 -4.70 2.54
CA HIS A 164 9.27 -4.36 1.27
C HIS A 164 9.20 -5.57 0.32
N PRO A 165 8.39 -6.60 0.64
CA PRO A 165 8.33 -7.83 -0.15
C PRO A 165 7.46 -7.70 -1.41
N LEU A 166 6.57 -6.70 -1.50
CA LEU A 166 5.62 -6.58 -2.61
C LEU A 166 6.31 -6.17 -3.92
N LYS A 167 5.73 -6.57 -5.07
CA LYS A 167 6.28 -6.35 -6.41
C LYS A 167 5.26 -5.60 -7.26
N HIS A 168 5.38 -4.28 -7.29
CA HIS A 168 4.73 -3.45 -8.30
C HIS A 168 5.59 -3.40 -9.56
N PHE A 169 4.95 -3.30 -10.72
CA PHE A 169 5.63 -3.28 -12.01
C PHE A 169 4.81 -2.55 -13.05
N VAL A 170 5.51 -2.07 -14.08
CA VAL A 170 4.91 -1.47 -15.28
C VAL A 170 5.59 -2.00 -16.53
N PHE A 171 4.85 -2.06 -17.64
CA PHE A 171 5.42 -2.33 -18.95
C PHE A 171 6.04 -1.07 -19.53
N ASP A 172 7.10 -1.24 -20.32
CA ASP A 172 7.62 -0.15 -21.13
C ASP A 172 6.58 0.26 -22.18
N GLY A 173 6.44 1.58 -22.38
CA GLY A 173 5.40 2.16 -23.23
C GLY A 173 5.68 2.01 -24.72
N GLN A 174 6.93 1.76 -25.11
CA GLN A 174 7.34 1.57 -26.50
C GLN A 174 7.59 0.09 -26.83
N ASN A 175 8.09 -0.68 -25.87
CA ASN A 175 8.34 -2.10 -26.03
C ASN A 175 7.70 -2.93 -24.89
N PRO A 176 6.48 -3.45 -25.07
CA PRO A 176 5.79 -4.22 -24.04
C PRO A 176 6.41 -5.60 -23.75
N ASP A 177 7.55 -5.93 -24.36
CA ASP A 177 8.42 -7.05 -23.97
C ASP A 177 9.30 -6.71 -22.77
N ILE A 178 9.40 -5.44 -22.40
CA ILE A 178 10.16 -4.94 -21.26
C ILE A 178 9.21 -4.67 -20.10
N ILE A 179 9.61 -5.12 -18.92
CA ILE A 179 8.92 -4.88 -17.65
C ILE A 179 9.90 -4.31 -16.63
N TYR A 180 9.49 -3.23 -15.98
CA TYR A 180 10.21 -2.57 -14.89
C TYR A 180 9.57 -2.97 -13.57
N VAL A 181 10.36 -3.51 -12.65
CA VAL A 181 9.88 -4.13 -11.41
C VAL A 181 10.56 -3.49 -10.20
N ASN A 182 9.74 -3.08 -9.23
CA ASN A 182 10.22 -2.67 -7.91
C ASN A 182 10.85 -3.85 -7.17
N VAL A 183 12.05 -3.66 -6.63
CA VAL A 183 12.62 -4.55 -5.62
C VAL A 183 13.03 -3.71 -4.42
N GLY A 184 12.13 -3.59 -3.45
CA GLY A 184 12.32 -2.76 -2.27
C GLY A 184 13.39 -3.27 -1.31
N SER A 185 13.78 -2.40 -0.39
CA SER A 185 14.74 -2.69 0.66
C SER A 185 14.24 -3.76 1.64
N PHE A 186 15.18 -4.46 2.24
CA PHE A 186 14.95 -5.35 3.36
C PHE A 186 14.75 -4.56 4.66
N SER A 187 15.50 -3.47 4.86
CA SER A 187 15.52 -2.67 6.08
C SER A 187 15.05 -1.22 5.83
N ASP A 188 15.03 -0.38 6.87
CA ASP A 188 14.59 1.01 6.75
C ASP A 188 15.72 1.94 6.26
N VAL A 189 16.89 1.81 6.89
CA VAL A 189 18.08 2.63 6.66
C VAL A 189 19.34 1.77 6.50
N CYS A 190 19.20 0.55 5.97
CA CYS A 190 20.27 -0.44 5.85
C CYS A 190 20.79 -0.98 7.20
N GLU A 191 19.96 -0.94 8.24
CA GLU A 191 20.29 -1.52 9.54
C GLU A 191 20.31 -3.06 9.50
N GLN A 192 21.34 -3.65 10.09
CA GLN A 192 21.43 -5.09 10.31
C GLN A 192 20.78 -5.47 11.66
N ALA A 193 20.47 -6.75 11.86
CA ALA A 193 19.84 -7.24 13.09
C ALA A 193 20.63 -6.94 14.38
N ASN A 194 21.95 -6.76 14.28
CA ASN A 194 22.82 -6.36 15.41
C ASN A 194 22.89 -4.83 15.60
N GLY A 195 22.09 -4.06 14.86
CA GLY A 195 22.07 -2.59 14.89
C GLY A 195 23.18 -1.91 14.10
N SER A 196 24.07 -2.65 13.44
CA SER A 196 25.14 -2.04 12.62
C SER A 196 24.60 -1.44 11.32
N LEU A 197 25.27 -0.40 10.84
CA LEU A 197 24.94 0.36 9.64
C LEU A 197 26.13 0.28 8.66
N PRO A 198 26.29 -0.86 7.96
CA PRO A 198 27.42 -1.09 7.08
C PRO A 198 27.46 -0.06 5.93
N THR A 199 28.68 0.30 5.56
CA THR A 199 28.98 1.12 4.36
C THR A 199 30.09 0.39 3.59
N PRO A 200 29.84 -0.10 2.35
CA PRO A 200 28.58 0.00 1.61
C PRO A 200 27.46 -0.87 2.20
N CYS A 201 26.22 -0.50 1.89
CA CYS A 201 25.02 -1.21 2.25
C CYS A 201 24.97 -2.59 1.54
N PRO A 202 24.91 -3.72 2.26
CA PRO A 202 24.92 -5.05 1.66
C PRO A 202 23.67 -5.35 0.81
N GLU A 203 22.57 -4.62 1.01
CA GLU A 203 21.36 -4.78 0.19
C GLU A 203 21.58 -4.41 -1.28
N GLU A 204 22.50 -3.47 -1.55
CA GLU A 204 22.87 -3.10 -2.92
C GLU A 204 23.51 -4.28 -3.67
N ALA A 205 24.31 -5.10 -2.96
CA ALA A 205 25.00 -6.26 -3.54
C ALA A 205 24.04 -7.35 -4.02
N ILE A 206 22.84 -7.43 -3.42
CA ILE A 206 21.76 -8.35 -3.81
C ILE A 206 20.67 -7.67 -4.66
N SER A 207 20.98 -6.50 -5.24
CA SER A 207 20.11 -5.79 -6.18
C SER A 207 18.73 -5.48 -5.58
N ARG A 208 18.70 -5.04 -4.31
CA ARG A 208 17.53 -4.48 -3.62
C ARG A 208 17.60 -2.95 -3.62
N ALA A 209 16.53 -2.33 -3.13
CA ALA A 209 16.33 -0.89 -3.11
C ALA A 209 16.57 -0.27 -4.49
N GLY A 210 15.82 -0.76 -5.47
CA GLY A 210 16.01 -0.37 -6.86
C GLY A 210 14.95 -0.90 -7.81
N ILE A 211 15.13 -0.57 -9.08
CA ILE A 211 14.26 -1.02 -10.17
C ILE A 211 15.04 -1.98 -11.06
N ARG A 212 14.46 -3.15 -11.29
CA ARG A 212 14.97 -4.16 -12.21
C ARG A 212 14.21 -4.10 -13.53
N LYS A 213 14.95 -4.12 -14.63
CA LYS A 213 14.45 -4.26 -16.00
C LYS A 213 14.58 -5.72 -16.42
N TYR A 214 13.49 -6.29 -16.89
CA TYR A 214 13.46 -7.64 -17.46
C TYR A 214 13.03 -7.56 -18.92
N VAL A 215 13.63 -8.38 -19.77
CA VAL A 215 13.22 -8.58 -21.17
C VAL A 215 12.56 -9.95 -21.26
N MET A 216 11.29 -9.96 -21.66
CA MET A 216 10.49 -11.18 -21.80
C MET A 216 10.64 -11.76 -23.20
N GLU A 217 10.98 -13.03 -23.29
CA GLU A 217 11.30 -13.70 -24.54
C GLU A 217 10.37 -14.90 -24.81
N GLY A 218 10.21 -15.21 -26.10
CA GLY A 218 9.46 -16.36 -26.57
C GLY A 218 7.94 -16.29 -26.33
N PRO A 219 7.21 -17.35 -26.71
CA PRO A 219 5.75 -17.41 -26.58
C PRO A 219 5.29 -17.43 -25.12
N ASP A 220 6.11 -17.98 -24.23
CA ASP A 220 5.84 -18.04 -22.79
C ASP A 220 6.18 -16.73 -22.06
N ARG A 221 6.87 -15.78 -22.73
CA ARG A 221 7.27 -14.47 -22.19
C ARG A 221 8.17 -14.59 -20.97
N LYS A 222 9.03 -15.61 -20.93
CA LYS A 222 9.93 -15.82 -19.79
C LYS A 222 11.02 -14.76 -19.78
N ALA A 223 11.38 -14.28 -18.59
CA ALA A 223 12.52 -13.42 -18.38
C ALA A 223 13.43 -14.02 -17.32
N ALA A 224 14.53 -14.65 -17.77
CA ALA A 224 15.46 -15.35 -16.89
C ALA A 224 16.48 -14.41 -16.22
N ASN A 225 16.79 -13.29 -16.86
CA ASN A 225 17.81 -12.34 -16.41
C ASN A 225 17.21 -10.93 -16.24
N PHE A 226 17.90 -10.11 -15.46
CA PHE A 226 17.54 -8.71 -15.26
C PHE A 226 18.75 -7.79 -15.33
N THR A 227 18.49 -6.51 -15.54
CA THR A 227 19.44 -5.42 -15.34
C THR A 227 18.90 -4.52 -14.24
N VAL A 228 19.73 -4.17 -13.26
CA VAL A 228 19.39 -3.12 -12.29
C VAL A 228 19.57 -1.78 -12.97
N ILE A 229 18.47 -1.09 -13.25
CA ILE A 229 18.50 0.20 -13.97
C ILE A 229 18.54 1.40 -13.04
N ALA A 230 18.11 1.25 -11.79
CA ALA A 230 18.19 2.30 -10.77
C ALA A 230 18.44 1.67 -9.41
N ARG A 231 19.26 2.33 -8.58
CA ARG A 231 19.64 1.90 -7.23
C ARG A 231 19.41 3.02 -6.23
N GLY A 232 19.40 2.68 -4.94
CA GLY A 232 19.18 3.66 -3.88
C GLY A 232 17.76 4.22 -3.86
N LEU A 233 16.79 3.36 -4.17
CA LEU A 233 15.35 3.63 -4.14
C LEU A 233 14.70 2.70 -3.11
N ARG A 234 14.36 3.17 -1.91
CA ARG A 234 13.99 2.32 -0.76
C ARG A 234 12.80 1.42 -1.10
N ASN A 235 11.72 1.97 -1.63
CA ASN A 235 10.55 1.20 -2.02
C ASN A 235 9.70 1.90 -3.09
N SER A 236 9.77 1.39 -4.31
CA SER A 236 9.19 2.00 -5.52
C SER A 236 7.80 1.45 -5.85
N MET A 237 6.81 1.68 -4.99
CA MET A 237 5.47 1.12 -5.20
C MET A 237 4.65 1.88 -6.25
N ALA A 238 4.89 3.17 -6.43
CA ALA A 238 4.33 3.94 -7.54
C ALA A 238 5.32 3.95 -8.71
N LEU A 239 4.96 3.34 -9.84
CA LEU A 239 5.71 3.40 -11.09
C LEU A 239 4.78 3.85 -12.23
N ALA A 240 5.27 4.70 -13.14
CA ALA A 240 4.53 5.07 -14.34
C ALA A 240 5.47 5.34 -15.51
N VAL A 241 5.06 4.95 -16.70
CA VAL A 241 5.76 5.28 -17.95
C VAL A 241 4.95 6.35 -18.69
N HIS A 242 5.59 7.46 -19.03
CA HIS A 242 4.92 8.51 -19.79
C HIS A 242 4.66 8.04 -21.22
N PRO A 243 3.41 8.10 -21.73
CA PRO A 243 3.04 7.45 -22.98
C PRO A 243 3.71 8.03 -24.23
N LYS A 244 4.24 9.27 -24.18
CA LYS A 244 4.90 9.92 -25.32
C LYS A 244 6.42 9.89 -25.24
N SER A 245 6.98 10.35 -24.13
CA SER A 245 8.43 10.45 -23.94
C SER A 245 9.07 9.14 -23.46
N ASN A 246 8.25 8.19 -23.00
CA ASN A 246 8.67 6.91 -22.42
C ASN A 246 9.62 7.05 -21.21
N ILE A 247 9.59 8.20 -20.52
CA ILE A 247 10.29 8.32 -19.25
C ILE A 247 9.61 7.41 -18.22
N LEU A 248 10.42 6.71 -17.43
CA LEU A 248 9.96 5.97 -16.26
C LEU A 248 10.03 6.90 -15.06
N LEU A 249 8.89 7.14 -14.42
CA LEU A 249 8.81 7.78 -13.13
C LEU A 249 8.74 6.74 -12.01
N GLN A 250 9.29 7.11 -10.87
CA GLN A 250 9.17 6.38 -9.62
C GLN A 250 8.70 7.32 -8.51
N GLY A 251 7.74 6.86 -7.71
CA GLY A 251 7.37 7.47 -6.45
C GLY A 251 8.00 6.69 -5.29
N GLU A 252 8.79 7.38 -4.48
CA GLU A 252 9.54 6.82 -3.36
C GLU A 252 8.69 6.76 -2.09
N ASN A 253 8.89 5.69 -1.32
CA ASN A 253 8.47 5.60 0.08
C ASN A 253 9.75 5.59 0.92
N SER A 254 10.17 6.79 1.31
CA SER A 254 11.44 7.15 1.95
C SER A 254 11.57 6.59 3.38
N ARG A 255 12.70 6.87 4.04
CA ARG A 255 13.04 6.32 5.36
C ARG A 255 12.05 6.73 6.44
N ASP A 256 11.80 5.83 7.39
CA ASP A 256 10.94 6.07 8.53
C ASP A 256 11.73 6.68 9.72
N THR A 257 11.06 7.32 10.67
CA THR A 257 11.60 7.59 12.01
C THR A 257 12.94 8.35 12.02
N ILE A 258 13.02 9.49 11.34
CA ILE A 258 14.26 10.29 11.28
C ILE A 258 14.69 10.79 12.65
N ASN A 259 13.70 11.06 13.49
CA ASN A 259 13.87 11.48 14.87
C ASN A 259 14.60 10.47 15.77
N LYS A 260 14.56 9.16 15.49
CA LYS A 260 15.24 8.15 16.31
C LYS A 260 16.76 8.30 16.28
N ARG A 261 17.30 8.82 15.19
CA ARG A 261 18.74 8.99 14.97
C ARG A 261 19.16 10.46 14.96
N ALA A 262 18.21 11.36 14.77
CA ALA A 262 18.35 12.81 14.94
C ALA A 262 17.25 13.36 15.87
N PRO A 263 17.40 13.25 17.21
CA PRO A 263 16.40 13.75 18.17
C PRO A 263 16.06 15.24 17.99
N GLU A 264 16.97 16.03 17.43
CA GLU A 264 16.76 17.43 17.05
C GLU A 264 15.70 17.62 15.96
N LEU A 265 15.42 16.59 15.17
CA LEU A 265 14.37 16.57 14.13
C LEU A 265 13.04 16.02 14.65
N ALA A 266 12.88 15.79 15.97
CA ALA A 266 11.65 15.23 16.53
C ALA A 266 10.37 16.02 16.20
N ASN A 267 10.49 17.34 16.02
CA ASN A 267 9.35 18.21 15.64
C ASN A 267 9.12 18.29 14.12
N GLN A 268 9.97 17.65 13.32
CA GLN A 268 9.92 17.66 11.86
C GLN A 268 9.56 16.28 11.28
N GLU A 269 9.32 15.27 12.11
CA GLU A 269 8.98 13.90 11.69
C GLU A 269 7.69 13.83 10.84
N LEU A 270 6.80 14.82 10.93
CA LEU A 270 5.63 14.86 10.04
C LEU A 270 6.00 15.27 8.61
N ASP A 271 7.06 16.06 8.45
CA ASP A 271 7.45 16.67 7.19
C ASP A 271 8.67 15.98 6.56
N LEU A 272 9.54 15.37 7.39
CA LEU A 272 10.80 14.78 6.98
C LEU A 272 10.91 13.27 7.30
N PRO A 273 11.59 12.50 6.42
CA PRO A 273 12.02 12.92 5.09
C PRO A 273 10.81 13.13 4.16
N HIS A 274 10.98 13.96 3.15
CA HIS A 274 10.02 14.07 2.07
C HIS A 274 9.96 12.74 1.30
N GLU A 275 8.78 12.45 0.74
CA GLU A 275 8.70 11.44 -0.33
C GLU A 275 9.18 12.07 -1.64
N GLU A 276 9.48 11.25 -2.65
CA GLU A 276 10.13 11.75 -3.88
C GLU A 276 9.39 11.27 -5.13
N LEU A 277 9.35 12.13 -6.15
CA LEU A 277 9.14 11.71 -7.53
C LEU A 277 10.46 11.79 -8.29
N ASN A 278 10.91 10.65 -8.78
CA ASN A 278 12.18 10.46 -9.46
C ASN A 278 11.96 10.18 -10.95
N VAL A 279 12.71 10.88 -11.82
CA VAL A 279 12.85 10.50 -13.23
C VAL A 279 13.97 9.48 -13.32
N ILE A 280 13.62 8.25 -13.70
CA ILE A 280 14.56 7.13 -13.74
C ILE A 280 15.52 7.26 -14.91
N ARG A 281 16.81 7.19 -14.60
CA ARG A 281 17.94 7.19 -15.54
C ARG A 281 18.74 5.92 -15.32
N GLU A 282 18.94 5.15 -16.38
CA GLU A 282 19.64 3.87 -16.29
C GLU A 282 21.05 4.03 -15.66
N GLY A 283 21.37 3.17 -14.70
CA GLY A 283 22.65 3.10 -14.00
C GLY A 283 22.81 4.06 -12.82
N GLN A 284 21.88 4.99 -12.61
CA GLN A 284 21.98 6.01 -11.55
C GLN A 284 21.64 5.48 -10.16
N HIS A 285 22.12 6.20 -9.15
CA HIS A 285 21.85 5.96 -7.73
C HIS A 285 21.10 7.16 -7.13
N TYR A 286 20.02 6.91 -6.39
CA TYR A 286 19.07 7.94 -5.96
C TYR A 286 19.19 8.34 -4.48
N GLY A 287 20.12 7.71 -3.75
CA GLY A 287 20.62 8.24 -2.48
C GLY A 287 20.39 7.34 -1.29
N TRP A 288 19.30 6.58 -1.23
CA TRP A 288 19.06 5.66 -0.13
C TRP A 288 20.20 4.61 -0.02
N PRO A 289 20.67 4.25 1.19
CA PRO A 289 20.27 4.76 2.50
C PRO A 289 21.03 6.03 2.95
N TYR A 290 22.05 6.44 2.19
CA TYR A 290 23.04 7.43 2.61
C TYR A 290 22.52 8.87 2.61
N CYS A 291 21.60 9.19 1.72
CA CYS A 291 21.02 10.51 1.56
C CYS A 291 19.51 10.45 1.42
N TYR A 292 18.84 11.53 1.84
CA TYR A 292 17.41 11.74 1.69
C TYR A 292 17.14 13.13 1.10
N ASP A 293 15.90 13.34 0.64
CA ASP A 293 15.44 14.56 -0.02
C ASP A 293 16.39 14.95 -1.18
N ASN A 294 16.65 16.24 -1.32
CA ASN A 294 17.52 16.79 -2.34
C ASN A 294 19.00 16.83 -1.88
N GLY A 295 19.55 15.64 -1.61
CA GLY A 295 20.98 15.45 -1.34
C GLY A 295 21.41 15.82 0.07
N ILE A 296 20.54 15.57 1.06
CA ILE A 296 20.88 15.75 2.48
C ILE A 296 21.44 14.42 3.02
N PRO A 297 22.63 14.40 3.65
CA PRO A 297 23.12 13.19 4.29
C PRO A 297 22.17 12.71 5.39
N SER A 298 21.84 11.42 5.36
CA SER A 298 21.06 10.78 6.41
C SER A 298 21.79 10.90 7.76
N PRO A 299 21.10 11.09 8.89
CA PRO A 299 21.73 11.26 10.22
C PRO A 299 22.70 10.15 10.60
N GLU A 300 22.49 8.95 10.08
CA GLU A 300 23.29 7.76 10.30
C GLU A 300 24.57 7.72 9.44
N TYR A 301 24.58 8.48 8.34
CA TYR A 301 25.63 8.51 7.33
C TYR A 301 26.14 9.94 7.12
N LYS A 302 26.46 10.64 8.23
CA LYS A 302 26.78 12.09 8.24
C LYS A 302 27.91 12.52 7.29
N THR A 303 28.79 11.60 6.91
CA THR A 303 29.93 11.83 6.01
C THR A 303 29.66 11.41 4.57
N ALA A 304 28.43 10.99 4.23
CA ALA A 304 28.07 10.60 2.88
C ALA A 304 28.18 11.81 1.93
N ASP A 305 28.80 11.59 0.77
CA ASP A 305 28.83 12.56 -0.31
C ASP A 305 27.59 12.38 -1.20
N CYS A 306 26.58 13.21 -0.97
CA CYS A 306 25.32 13.16 -1.72
C CYS A 306 25.41 13.83 -3.10
N THR A 307 26.54 14.45 -3.46
CA THR A 307 26.65 15.22 -4.73
C THR A 307 26.62 14.32 -5.96
N GLY A 308 27.03 13.06 -5.82
CA GLY A 308 27.02 12.05 -6.88
C GLY A 308 25.69 11.32 -7.09
N TYR A 309 24.68 11.59 -6.26
CA TYR A 309 23.37 10.96 -6.39
C TYR A 309 22.40 11.77 -7.25
N GLN A 310 21.53 11.06 -7.94
CA GLN A 310 20.50 11.65 -8.78
C GLN A 310 19.44 12.29 -7.89
N LYS A 311 19.18 13.57 -8.13
CA LYS A 311 18.20 14.37 -7.39
C LYS A 311 16.77 14.03 -7.84
N PRO A 312 15.80 14.12 -6.92
CA PRO A 312 14.39 14.00 -7.27
C PRO A 312 13.92 15.15 -8.15
N ALA A 313 12.94 14.87 -9.02
CA ALA A 313 12.30 15.87 -9.86
C ALA A 313 11.33 16.73 -9.05
N LEU A 314 10.68 16.12 -8.05
CA LEU A 314 9.78 16.81 -7.12
C LEU A 314 9.83 16.12 -5.76
N LEU A 315 9.92 16.92 -4.69
CA LEU A 315 9.65 16.45 -3.33
C LEU A 315 8.16 16.51 -3.06
N LEU A 316 7.65 15.46 -2.44
CA LEU A 316 6.28 15.35 -1.95
C LEU A 316 6.30 15.46 -0.41
N PRO A 317 5.18 15.81 0.25
CA PRO A 317 5.15 15.87 1.70
C PRO A 317 5.61 14.55 2.34
N GLY A 318 6.22 14.62 3.52
CA GLY A 318 6.72 13.45 4.22
C GLY A 318 5.62 12.42 4.49
N HIS A 319 5.97 11.14 4.34
CA HIS A 319 5.11 10.00 4.65
C HIS A 319 3.75 9.95 3.93
N VAL A 320 3.63 10.60 2.76
CA VAL A 320 2.43 10.45 1.92
C VAL A 320 2.30 9.06 1.31
N ALA A 321 3.40 8.28 1.29
CA ALA A 321 3.45 6.91 0.78
C ALA A 321 2.78 6.77 -0.60
N PRO A 322 3.40 7.25 -1.69
CA PRO A 322 2.86 7.10 -3.02
C PRO A 322 2.87 5.61 -3.41
N LEU A 323 1.69 5.03 -3.66
CA LEU A 323 1.56 3.59 -3.93
C LEU A 323 1.07 3.23 -5.34
N GLY A 324 0.51 4.20 -6.06
CA GLY A 324 0.09 4.04 -7.45
C GLY A 324 0.08 5.39 -8.15
N MET A 325 0.43 5.38 -9.43
CA MET A 325 0.37 6.58 -10.26
C MET A 325 0.17 6.24 -11.73
N GLU A 326 -0.53 7.11 -12.44
CA GLU A 326 -0.72 7.00 -13.89
C GLU A 326 -0.88 8.40 -14.50
N TYR A 327 -0.38 8.58 -15.72
CA TYR A 327 -0.63 9.82 -16.46
C TYR A 327 -2.05 9.86 -16.98
N TYR A 328 -2.74 10.96 -16.72
CA TYR A 328 -4.01 11.24 -17.35
C TYR A 328 -3.81 11.53 -18.85
N PRO A 329 -4.67 11.01 -19.75
CA PRO A 329 -4.50 11.19 -21.19
C PRO A 329 -4.43 12.66 -21.60
N ASP A 330 -3.59 12.95 -22.59
CA ASP A 330 -3.52 14.29 -23.18
C ASP A 330 -4.73 14.61 -24.06
N ALA A 331 -4.86 15.89 -24.43
CA ALA A 331 -5.98 16.43 -25.20
C ALA A 331 -6.27 15.71 -26.53
N ALA A 332 -5.29 15.02 -27.13
CA ALA A 332 -5.48 14.27 -28.38
C ALA A 332 -6.22 12.94 -28.15
N SER A 333 -6.26 12.43 -26.92
CA SER A 333 -6.97 11.20 -26.59
C SER A 333 -8.47 11.45 -26.43
N ALA A 334 -9.30 10.57 -27.01
CA ALA A 334 -10.73 10.56 -26.74
C ALA A 334 -11.06 10.34 -25.25
N ARG A 335 -10.16 9.68 -24.51
CA ARG A 335 -10.27 9.41 -23.07
C ARG A 335 -10.09 10.67 -22.22
N ALA A 336 -9.49 11.73 -22.76
CA ALA A 336 -9.19 12.97 -22.02
C ALA A 336 -10.41 13.89 -21.79
N LYS A 337 -11.60 13.47 -22.25
CA LYS A 337 -12.83 14.28 -22.21
C LYS A 337 -13.64 14.13 -20.92
N MET A 338 -13.32 13.13 -20.08
CA MET A 338 -14.06 12.91 -18.83
C MET A 338 -13.82 14.06 -17.84
N PHE A 339 -12.59 14.53 -17.69
CA PHE A 339 -12.23 15.62 -16.78
C PHE A 339 -11.85 16.92 -17.52
N PRO A 340 -11.88 18.09 -16.85
CA PRO A 340 -11.47 19.36 -17.46
C PRO A 340 -10.03 19.37 -17.99
N ALA A 341 -9.71 20.34 -18.85
CA ALA A 341 -8.42 20.45 -19.52
C ALA A 341 -7.20 20.46 -18.58
N VAL A 342 -7.35 20.92 -17.34
CA VAL A 342 -6.28 20.95 -16.32
C VAL A 342 -5.71 19.56 -15.99
N TYR A 343 -6.50 18.49 -16.18
CA TYR A 343 -6.04 17.11 -15.95
C TYR A 343 -5.22 16.57 -17.12
N GLN A 344 -5.38 17.12 -18.32
CA GLN A 344 -4.87 16.50 -19.55
C GLN A 344 -3.34 16.46 -19.54
N GLY A 345 -2.76 15.26 -19.60
CA GLY A 345 -1.32 15.04 -19.53
C GLY A 345 -0.72 15.11 -18.12
N SER A 346 -1.51 15.43 -17.09
CA SER A 346 -1.04 15.48 -15.69
C SER A 346 -0.75 14.09 -15.14
N LEU A 347 0.08 14.02 -14.10
CA LEU A 347 0.30 12.78 -13.35
C LEU A 347 -0.71 12.68 -12.21
N ILE A 348 -1.41 11.56 -12.11
CA ILE A 348 -2.32 11.27 -10.99
C ILE A 348 -1.61 10.34 -10.03
N VAL A 349 -1.59 10.66 -8.74
CA VAL A 349 -0.87 9.91 -7.71
C VAL A 349 -1.79 9.61 -6.53
N ALA A 350 -1.82 8.35 -6.09
CA ALA A 350 -2.49 7.92 -4.87
C ALA A 350 -1.54 8.04 -3.67
N TYR A 351 -1.90 8.90 -2.72
CA TYR A 351 -1.21 9.03 -1.44
C TYR A 351 -1.90 8.15 -0.41
N HIS A 352 -1.26 7.02 -0.08
CA HIS A 352 -1.82 6.03 0.83
C HIS A 352 -1.56 6.34 2.31
N GLY A 353 -0.50 7.11 2.57
CA GLY A 353 0.10 7.31 3.88
C GLY A 353 -0.93 7.55 4.98
N TYR A 354 -0.73 6.92 6.13
CA TYR A 354 -1.69 7.01 7.25
C TYR A 354 -1.63 8.35 8.00
N ARG A 355 -0.62 9.18 7.69
CA ARG A 355 -0.40 10.47 8.29
C ARG A 355 -1.19 11.55 7.55
N GLU A 356 -1.13 12.76 8.06
CA GLU A 356 -2.02 13.86 7.68
C GLU A 356 -1.99 14.24 6.18
N TYR A 357 -0.83 14.07 5.54
CA TYR A 357 -0.67 14.37 4.13
C TYR A 357 -1.11 13.25 3.19
N GLY A 358 -1.24 12.03 3.71
CA GLY A 358 -1.76 10.92 2.93
C GLY A 358 -3.29 10.94 2.87
N HIS A 359 -3.88 9.81 2.50
CA HIS A 359 -5.33 9.67 2.28
C HIS A 359 -5.88 10.60 1.19
N ARG A 360 -5.15 10.74 0.09
CA ARG A 360 -5.51 11.69 -0.98
C ARG A 360 -5.32 11.08 -2.36
N LEU A 361 -6.13 11.55 -3.29
CA LEU A 361 -5.85 11.41 -4.72
C LEU A 361 -5.39 12.77 -5.23
N VAL A 362 -4.20 12.83 -5.80
CA VAL A 362 -3.51 14.09 -6.11
C VAL A 362 -3.18 14.16 -7.59
N MET A 363 -3.30 15.36 -8.15
CA MET A 363 -2.84 15.70 -9.49
C MET A 363 -1.52 16.47 -9.38
N VAL A 364 -0.50 16.01 -10.09
CA VAL A 364 0.82 16.66 -10.16
C VAL A 364 1.00 17.27 -11.56
N PRO A 365 1.18 18.59 -11.67
CA PRO A 365 1.53 19.24 -12.93
C PRO A 365 2.90 18.78 -13.45
N VAL A 366 2.97 18.49 -14.74
CA VAL A 366 4.18 18.01 -15.43
C VAL A 366 4.48 18.85 -16.68
N ASP A 367 5.71 18.77 -17.18
CA ASP A 367 6.08 19.38 -18.45
C ASP A 367 5.60 18.55 -19.66
N ALA A 368 5.90 19.01 -20.88
CA ALA A 368 5.51 18.32 -22.11
C ALA A 368 6.12 16.91 -22.27
N ASN A 369 7.20 16.61 -21.54
CA ASN A 369 7.86 15.31 -21.51
C ASN A 369 7.39 14.43 -20.33
N GLY A 370 6.44 14.90 -19.53
CA GLY A 370 5.93 14.19 -18.36
C GLY A 370 6.76 14.41 -17.09
N VAL A 371 7.75 15.30 -17.08
CA VAL A 371 8.59 15.51 -15.90
C VAL A 371 7.84 16.37 -14.86
N PRO A 372 7.69 15.90 -13.59
CA PRO A 372 7.08 16.66 -12.51
C PRO A 372 7.86 17.93 -12.14
N GLY A 373 7.18 18.89 -11.50
CA GLY A 373 7.80 20.11 -10.96
C GLY A 373 7.36 21.41 -11.63
N GLN A 374 6.33 21.37 -12.50
CA GLN A 374 5.75 22.58 -13.11
C GLN A 374 4.79 23.35 -12.19
N GLY A 375 4.61 22.87 -10.96
CA GLY A 375 3.73 23.43 -9.97
C GLY A 375 3.64 22.55 -8.74
N GLN A 376 2.85 22.99 -7.76
CA GLN A 376 2.56 22.20 -6.57
C GLN A 376 1.56 21.07 -6.90
N PRO A 377 1.65 19.92 -6.21
CA PRO A 377 0.58 18.92 -6.22
C PRO A 377 -0.77 19.52 -5.77
N LEU A 378 -1.86 19.10 -6.40
CA LEU A 378 -3.23 19.57 -6.14
C LEU A 378 -4.16 18.41 -5.79
N ASP A 379 -5.01 18.57 -4.78
CA ASP A 379 -5.92 17.51 -4.33
C ASP A 379 -7.11 17.36 -5.31
N ILE A 380 -7.34 16.15 -5.80
CA ILE A 380 -8.59 15.78 -6.49
C ILE A 380 -9.61 15.31 -5.45
N ILE A 381 -9.15 14.49 -4.50
CA ILE A 381 -9.95 13.92 -3.42
C ILE A 381 -9.16 13.99 -2.12
N ARG A 382 -9.83 14.44 -1.05
CA ARG A 382 -9.39 14.37 0.35
C ARG A 382 -10.60 14.16 1.26
N GLY A 383 -10.41 14.20 2.58
CA GLY A 383 -11.47 13.97 3.57
C GLY A 383 -11.53 12.54 4.09
N TRP A 384 -10.58 11.70 3.67
CA TRP A 384 -10.36 10.36 4.22
C TRP A 384 -9.48 10.38 5.47
N GLU A 385 -8.83 11.50 5.77
CA GLU A 385 -8.07 11.69 7.00
C GLU A 385 -8.95 11.56 8.26
N GLN A 386 -8.31 11.42 9.42
CA GLN A 386 -9.01 11.33 10.68
C GLN A 386 -9.79 12.62 10.97
N ASN A 387 -11.12 12.50 11.10
CA ASN A 387 -12.00 13.61 11.47
C ASN A 387 -12.12 13.73 13.01
N PRO A 388 -12.29 14.94 13.57
CA PRO A 388 -12.55 15.13 15.00
C PRO A 388 -13.71 14.24 15.49
N GLY A 389 -13.47 13.45 16.54
CA GLY A 389 -14.44 12.49 17.09
C GLY A 389 -14.48 11.11 16.42
N LYS A 390 -13.77 10.91 15.30
CA LYS A 390 -13.52 9.57 14.73
C LYS A 390 -12.13 9.08 15.14
N GLN A 391 -12.04 7.80 15.49
CA GLN A 391 -10.77 7.20 15.92
C GLN A 391 -9.81 6.95 14.74
N ASN A 392 -10.24 7.11 13.47
CA ASN A 392 -9.55 6.58 12.28
C ASN A 392 -9.63 7.46 11.04
N PRO A 393 -8.63 7.36 10.15
CA PRO A 393 -8.84 7.63 8.73
C PRO A 393 -9.95 6.74 8.16
N THR A 394 -10.83 7.33 7.38
CA THR A 394 -12.01 6.67 6.81
C THR A 394 -11.76 6.10 5.41
N GLY A 395 -10.52 6.09 4.92
CA GLY A 395 -10.12 5.41 3.69
C GLY A 395 -8.65 5.66 3.32
N ALA A 396 -8.06 4.84 2.46
CA ALA A 396 -6.71 5.06 1.94
C ALA A 396 -6.60 4.53 0.49
N PRO A 397 -6.40 5.41 -0.51
CA PRO A 397 -6.24 4.99 -1.89
C PRO A 397 -4.90 4.27 -2.06
N VAL A 398 -4.90 3.15 -2.79
CA VAL A 398 -3.69 2.34 -3.02
C VAL A 398 -3.17 2.54 -4.43
N ASP A 399 -3.86 1.96 -5.42
CA ASP A 399 -3.46 2.01 -6.82
C ASP A 399 -4.49 2.80 -7.62
N VAL A 400 -4.05 3.37 -8.75
CA VAL A 400 -4.86 4.21 -9.61
C VAL A 400 -4.82 3.71 -11.05
N LEU A 401 -5.95 3.79 -11.73
CA LEU A 401 -6.08 3.45 -13.14
C LEU A 401 -6.89 4.50 -13.89
N ILE A 402 -6.41 4.92 -15.06
CA ILE A 402 -7.20 5.74 -15.99
C ILE A 402 -7.90 4.84 -17.01
N ALA A 403 -9.19 4.65 -16.81
CA ALA A 403 -9.99 3.74 -17.63
C ALA A 403 -10.16 4.22 -19.09
N ASN A 404 -10.63 3.30 -19.93
CA ASN A 404 -10.91 3.51 -21.35
C ASN A 404 -11.93 4.62 -21.62
N ASP A 405 -12.78 4.95 -20.65
CA ASP A 405 -13.75 6.05 -20.73
C ASP A 405 -13.24 7.37 -20.12
N GLY A 406 -11.99 7.39 -19.64
CA GLY A 406 -11.37 8.55 -19.01
C GLY A 406 -11.68 8.73 -17.53
N ALA A 407 -12.48 7.85 -16.92
CA ALA A 407 -12.69 7.84 -15.48
C ALA A 407 -11.42 7.42 -14.74
N ILE A 408 -11.21 7.97 -13.55
CA ILE A 408 -10.14 7.53 -12.66
C ILE A 408 -10.73 6.43 -11.77
N TRP A 409 -10.05 5.31 -11.67
CA TRP A 409 -10.40 4.21 -10.77
C TRP A 409 -9.34 4.07 -9.69
N LEU A 410 -9.75 3.66 -8.50
CA LEU A 410 -8.83 3.41 -7.41
C LEU A 410 -9.30 2.24 -6.55
N THR A 411 -8.33 1.48 -6.09
CA THR A 411 -8.51 0.53 -4.98
C THR A 411 -8.32 1.27 -3.67
N GLU A 412 -9.13 0.91 -2.67
CA GLU A 412 -9.09 1.53 -1.35
C GLU A 412 -9.16 0.42 -0.30
N ASP A 413 -8.07 0.26 0.45
CA ASP A 413 -7.82 -0.97 1.19
C ASP A 413 -8.34 -0.98 2.63
N LYS A 414 -8.63 0.18 3.22
CA LYS A 414 -9.23 0.25 4.57
C LYS A 414 -10.70 -0.16 4.56
N ASN A 415 -11.50 0.32 3.60
CA ASN A 415 -12.92 -0.08 3.48
C ASN A 415 -13.14 -1.16 2.42
N ARG A 416 -12.05 -1.68 1.82
CA ARG A 416 -12.07 -2.85 0.94
C ARG A 416 -12.96 -2.62 -0.29
N THR A 417 -12.76 -1.48 -0.93
CA THR A 417 -13.61 -1.01 -2.01
C THR A 417 -12.85 -0.81 -3.30
N LEU A 418 -13.57 -0.97 -4.40
CA LEU A 418 -13.19 -0.48 -5.71
C LEU A 418 -14.03 0.77 -5.99
N LEU A 419 -13.36 1.91 -6.15
CA LEU A 419 -14.00 3.20 -6.33
C LEU A 419 -13.78 3.70 -7.76
N ARG A 420 -14.81 4.34 -8.31
CA ARG A 420 -14.78 5.01 -9.62
C ARG A 420 -15.00 6.50 -9.41
N VAL A 421 -14.14 7.30 -9.99
CA VAL A 421 -14.17 8.76 -9.92
C VAL A 421 -14.57 9.30 -11.29
N SER A 422 -15.60 10.12 -11.30
CA SER A 422 -16.13 10.75 -12.50
C SER A 422 -16.41 12.23 -12.27
N TYR A 423 -16.60 12.96 -13.36
CA TYR A 423 -16.88 14.39 -13.32
C TYR A 423 -18.25 14.69 -13.91
N ASP A 424 -19.03 15.50 -13.19
CA ASP A 424 -20.26 16.09 -13.66
C ASP A 424 -20.13 17.62 -13.71
N PRO A 425 -20.10 18.23 -14.91
CA PRO A 425 -20.05 19.69 -15.06
C PRO A 425 -21.20 20.43 -14.38
N ALA A 426 -22.33 19.78 -14.12
CA ALA A 426 -23.44 20.37 -13.38
C ALA A 426 -23.11 20.61 -11.89
N GLY A 427 -22.13 19.87 -11.34
CA GLY A 427 -21.71 19.97 -9.94
C GLY A 427 -20.54 20.92 -9.68
N GLY A 428 -19.93 21.50 -10.71
CA GLY A 428 -18.81 22.44 -10.56
C GLY A 428 -17.85 22.45 -11.75
N ASN A 429 -16.76 23.19 -11.62
CA ASN A 429 -15.77 23.41 -12.70
C ASN A 429 -14.67 22.33 -12.78
N GLY A 430 -14.70 21.34 -11.89
CA GLY A 430 -13.74 20.25 -11.80
C GLY A 430 -12.31 20.66 -11.46
N GLN A 431 -12.04 21.91 -11.07
CA GLN A 431 -10.67 22.34 -10.78
C GLN A 431 -10.13 21.64 -9.54
N PRO A 432 -8.94 21.00 -9.59
CA PRO A 432 -8.28 20.44 -8.42
C PRO A 432 -8.13 21.49 -7.31
N MET A 433 -8.23 21.03 -6.07
CA MET A 433 -8.14 21.88 -4.89
C MET A 433 -6.67 22.14 -4.56
N VAL A 434 -6.36 23.34 -4.08
CA VAL A 434 -5.04 23.62 -3.50
C VAL A 434 -4.82 22.67 -2.32
N ALA A 435 -3.64 22.05 -2.28
CA ALA A 435 -3.25 21.17 -1.19
C ALA A 435 -3.39 21.90 0.15
N GLU A 436 -4.00 21.25 1.15
CA GLU A 436 -3.96 21.82 2.51
C GLU A 436 -2.51 21.81 3.01
N PRO A 437 -2.01 22.92 3.59
CA PRO A 437 -0.74 22.90 4.30
C PRO A 437 -0.80 21.88 5.45
N PRO A 438 0.34 21.43 6.00
CA PRO A 438 0.32 20.69 7.26
C PRO A 438 -0.55 21.45 8.24
N ARG A 439 -1.57 20.80 8.81
CA ARG A 439 -1.91 21.14 10.18
C ARG A 439 -0.66 20.71 10.94
N GLN A 440 -0.01 21.68 11.56
CA GLN A 440 0.83 21.32 12.68
C GLN A 440 -0.09 20.48 13.58
N GLN A 441 0.30 19.24 13.88
CA GLN A 441 -0.33 18.53 14.98
C GLN A 441 -0.12 19.40 16.19
N ASN A 442 -1.08 20.28 16.45
CA ASN A 442 -1.27 20.84 17.76
C ASN A 442 -1.60 19.62 18.59
N VAL A 443 -0.57 19.07 19.23
CA VAL A 443 -0.71 18.08 20.30
C VAL A 443 -1.87 18.60 21.13
N SER A 444 -2.97 17.85 21.16
CA SER A 444 -4.15 18.35 21.85
C SER A 444 -3.74 18.66 23.30
N PRO A 445 -4.32 19.66 23.97
CA PRO A 445 -3.98 19.94 25.36
C PRO A 445 -4.05 18.69 26.25
N GLU A 446 -4.95 17.76 25.93
CA GLU A 446 -5.05 16.45 26.57
C GLU A 446 -3.85 15.54 26.29
N GLU A 447 -3.40 15.43 25.03
CA GLU A 447 -2.20 14.65 24.71
C GLU A 447 -0.95 15.26 25.34
N ALA A 448 -0.82 16.58 25.32
CA ALA A 448 0.29 17.29 25.95
C ALA A 448 0.31 17.03 27.46
N ALA A 449 -0.84 17.08 28.12
CA ALA A 449 -0.98 16.76 29.53
C ALA A 449 -0.65 15.29 29.84
N ARG A 450 -1.12 14.34 29.01
CA ARG A 450 -0.76 12.91 29.15
C ARG A 450 0.75 12.70 29.03
N CYS A 451 1.38 13.29 28.00
CA CYS A 451 2.82 13.20 27.80
C CYS A 451 3.62 13.85 28.94
N GLN A 452 3.15 14.96 29.49
CA GLN A 452 3.78 15.57 30.66
C GLN A 452 3.67 14.66 31.89
N ALA A 453 2.51 14.06 32.14
CA ALA A 453 2.31 13.12 33.25
C ALA A 453 3.22 11.89 33.11
N LEU A 454 3.24 11.27 31.92
CA LEU A 454 4.00 10.06 31.64
C LEU A 454 5.51 10.24 31.89
N ARG A 455 6.08 11.43 31.61
CA ARG A 455 7.50 11.72 31.86
C ARG A 455 7.93 11.53 33.31
N THR A 456 7.01 11.67 34.26
CA THR A 456 7.30 11.55 35.70
C THR A 456 7.07 10.14 36.25
N LYS A 457 6.47 9.25 35.47
CA LYS A 457 6.16 7.87 35.89
C LYS A 457 7.35 6.95 35.68
N SER A 458 7.51 6.01 36.62
CA SER A 458 8.61 5.03 36.64
C SER A 458 8.13 3.60 36.87
N ASP A 459 6.82 3.35 36.83
CA ASP A 459 6.30 1.99 36.86
C ASP A 459 6.62 1.26 35.54
N ALA A 460 6.61 -0.08 35.60
CA ALA A 460 7.11 -0.93 34.53
C ALA A 460 6.44 -0.65 33.18
N PHE A 461 5.12 -0.45 33.14
CA PHE A 461 4.45 -0.19 31.87
C PHE A 461 4.59 1.24 31.41
N SER A 462 4.62 2.23 32.31
CA SER A 462 4.88 3.62 31.92
C SER A 462 6.25 3.81 31.24
N VAL A 463 7.26 3.08 31.71
CA VAL A 463 8.58 3.04 31.06
C VAL A 463 8.46 2.40 29.68
N VAL A 464 7.84 1.22 29.57
CA VAL A 464 7.57 0.56 28.28
C VAL A 464 6.78 1.47 27.33
N GLN A 465 5.79 2.22 27.84
CA GLN A 465 4.98 3.14 27.05
C GLN A 465 5.87 4.24 26.45
N ARG A 466 6.64 4.91 27.30
CA ARG A 466 7.47 6.06 26.92
C ARG A 466 8.62 5.67 26.00
N ASP A 467 9.32 4.59 26.34
CA ASP A 467 10.60 4.26 25.75
C ASP A 467 10.43 3.32 24.55
N VAL A 468 9.41 2.45 24.58
CA VAL A 468 9.16 1.46 23.53
C VAL A 468 7.92 1.81 22.70
N ILE A 469 6.73 1.92 23.29
CA ILE A 469 5.47 2.02 22.54
C ILE A 469 5.36 3.34 21.78
N ASP A 470 5.60 4.48 22.43
CA ASP A 470 5.51 5.81 21.82
C ASP A 470 6.48 5.97 20.65
N ASN A 471 7.67 5.39 20.77
CA ASN A 471 8.75 5.57 19.80
C ASN A 471 8.72 4.54 18.66
N ASN A 472 8.15 3.36 18.87
CA ASN A 472 8.27 2.24 17.94
C ASN A 472 6.94 1.70 17.42
N CYS A 473 5.84 1.98 18.11
CA CYS A 473 4.55 1.36 17.83
C CYS A 473 3.48 2.38 17.46
N VAL A 474 3.43 3.53 18.13
CA VAL A 474 2.37 4.53 17.94
C VAL A 474 2.36 5.11 16.52
N SER A 475 3.50 5.23 15.84
CA SER A 475 3.48 5.69 14.44
C SER A 475 2.66 4.75 13.56
N CYS A 476 2.88 3.43 13.63
CA CYS A 476 2.20 2.45 12.78
C CYS A 476 0.89 1.88 13.36
N HIS A 477 0.59 2.14 14.63
CA HIS A 477 -0.60 1.64 15.34
C HIS A 477 -1.42 2.79 15.96
N GLY A 478 -1.09 4.03 15.62
CA GLY A 478 -1.68 5.25 16.15
C GLY A 478 -2.98 5.63 15.47
N ALA A 479 -4.05 5.80 16.27
CA ALA A 479 -5.40 6.21 15.83
C ALA A 479 -6.17 5.20 14.94
N GLY A 480 -6.59 4.09 15.59
CA GLY A 480 -7.83 3.28 15.39
C GLY A 480 -7.85 2.10 14.37
N PRO A 481 -9.00 1.40 14.13
CA PRO A 481 -9.15 0.33 13.13
C PRO A 481 -8.68 0.63 11.70
N GLY A 482 -7.88 -0.30 11.16
CA GLY A 482 -7.26 -0.23 9.83
C GLY A 482 -5.76 -0.53 9.84
N PHE A 483 -5.11 -0.57 11.01
CA PHE A 483 -3.74 -1.03 11.15
C PHE A 483 -3.65 -2.57 11.17
N PRO A 484 -2.50 -3.16 10.77
CA PRO A 484 -2.34 -4.60 10.81
C PRO A 484 -2.56 -5.10 12.26
N GLY A 485 -3.61 -5.90 12.47
CA GLY A 485 -3.93 -6.51 13.76
C GLY A 485 -4.89 -5.75 14.68
N SER A 486 -5.54 -4.66 14.21
CA SER A 486 -6.58 -3.90 14.94
C SER A 486 -6.13 -3.24 16.25
N LEU A 487 -4.84 -2.92 16.38
CA LEU A 487 -4.26 -2.31 17.57
C LEU A 487 -4.26 -0.77 17.44
N ALA A 488 -4.92 -0.07 18.37
CA ALA A 488 -5.18 1.37 18.36
C ALA A 488 -4.43 2.09 19.49
N LEU A 489 -3.11 2.16 19.40
CA LEU A 489 -2.27 2.76 20.42
C LEU A 489 -2.41 4.29 20.38
N LEU A 490 -2.38 4.93 21.55
CA LEU A 490 -2.36 6.39 21.66
C LEU A 490 -1.05 6.85 22.27
N ARG A 491 -0.50 7.96 21.76
CA ARG A 491 0.73 8.53 22.30
C ARG A 491 0.54 8.91 23.77
N CYS A 492 1.51 8.52 24.60
CA CYS A 492 1.57 8.79 26.03
C CYS A 492 0.38 8.25 26.85
N ASP A 493 -0.42 7.32 26.32
CA ASP A 493 -1.57 6.70 26.98
C ASP A 493 -1.18 5.36 27.59
N ASP A 494 -0.33 5.40 28.63
CA ASP A 494 0.12 4.22 29.37
C ASP A 494 -1.06 3.36 29.86
N VAL A 495 -2.06 3.97 30.49
CA VAL A 495 -3.22 3.27 31.02
C VAL A 495 -4.06 2.62 29.92
N GLY A 496 -4.43 3.36 28.88
CA GLY A 496 -5.27 2.84 27.81
C GLY A 496 -4.55 1.81 26.95
N ASN A 497 -3.26 2.00 26.66
CA ASN A 497 -2.49 1.05 25.86
C ASN A 497 -2.21 -0.25 26.61
N ALA A 498 -1.90 -0.20 27.91
CA ALA A 498 -1.76 -1.40 28.74
C ALA A 498 -3.01 -2.28 28.63
N LYS A 499 -4.18 -1.64 28.75
CA LYS A 499 -5.48 -2.30 28.64
C LYS A 499 -5.69 -2.90 27.25
N ARG A 500 -5.47 -2.14 26.17
CA ARG A 500 -5.64 -2.62 24.78
C ARG A 500 -4.75 -3.82 24.45
N LEU A 501 -3.55 -3.91 25.03
CA LEU A 501 -2.65 -5.05 24.81
C LEU A 501 -3.11 -6.34 25.51
N LEU A 502 -3.82 -6.19 26.63
CA LEU A 502 -4.35 -7.29 27.44
C LEU A 502 -5.75 -7.74 27.05
N GLU A 503 -6.49 -6.91 26.31
CA GLU A 503 -7.85 -7.22 25.88
C GLU A 503 -7.88 -8.18 24.67
N PRO A 504 -8.82 -9.14 24.63
CA PRO A 504 -9.06 -9.97 23.46
C PRO A 504 -9.46 -9.13 22.24
N ARG A 505 -9.05 -9.59 21.05
CA ARG A 505 -9.34 -8.91 19.78
C ARG A 505 -10.45 -9.63 19.01
N ARG A 506 -11.06 -8.95 18.04
CA ARG A 506 -12.09 -9.55 17.19
C ARG A 506 -11.49 -10.74 16.42
N ASN A 507 -11.98 -11.95 16.70
CA ASN A 507 -11.52 -13.22 16.13
C ASN A 507 -10.08 -13.65 16.51
N ALA A 508 -9.49 -13.10 17.58
CA ALA A 508 -8.16 -13.50 18.07
C ALA A 508 -8.00 -13.29 19.59
N GLY A 509 -7.02 -13.95 20.20
CA GLY A 509 -6.66 -13.73 21.61
C GLY A 509 -6.02 -12.36 21.87
N PRO A 510 -5.72 -12.04 23.15
CA PRO A 510 -4.98 -10.83 23.50
C PRO A 510 -3.56 -10.88 22.92
N LEU A 511 -2.96 -9.71 22.68
CA LEU A 511 -1.57 -9.64 22.24
C LEU A 511 -0.60 -10.00 23.36
N VAL A 512 -0.96 -9.68 24.60
CA VAL A 512 -0.21 -10.00 25.80
C VAL A 512 -1.03 -10.93 26.69
N THR A 513 -0.44 -12.08 27.00
CA THR A 513 -0.95 -12.98 28.04
C THR A 513 -0.03 -12.82 29.26
N PRO A 514 -0.55 -12.38 30.43
CA PRO A 514 0.26 -12.19 31.62
C PRO A 514 1.08 -13.43 32.00
N ARG A 515 2.37 -13.24 32.32
CA ARG A 515 3.33 -14.31 32.67
C ARG A 515 3.64 -15.30 31.55
N ASP A 516 3.18 -15.05 30.32
CA ASP A 516 3.46 -15.91 29.17
C ASP A 516 4.44 -15.25 28.20
N THR A 517 5.68 -15.75 28.19
CA THR A 517 6.75 -15.28 27.30
C THR A 517 6.55 -15.70 25.84
N ASN A 518 5.55 -16.54 25.56
CA ASN A 518 5.13 -16.93 24.21
C ASN A 518 3.91 -16.14 23.71
N SER A 519 3.48 -15.12 24.45
CA SER A 519 2.44 -14.19 24.02
C SER A 519 2.72 -13.62 22.62
N GLU A 520 1.65 -13.34 21.88
CA GLU A 520 1.72 -12.96 20.47
C GLU A 520 2.59 -11.71 20.25
N LEU A 521 2.51 -10.72 21.16
CA LEU A 521 3.36 -9.54 21.13
C LEU A 521 4.85 -9.93 21.18
N LEU A 522 5.28 -10.68 22.19
CA LEU A 522 6.69 -11.05 22.35
C LEU A 522 7.20 -11.88 21.17
N ARG A 523 6.38 -12.78 20.62
CA ARG A 523 6.73 -13.52 19.40
C ARG A 523 6.95 -12.58 18.21
N ARG A 524 6.06 -11.61 17.98
CA ARG A 524 6.21 -10.63 16.90
C ARG A 524 7.45 -9.75 17.09
N LEU A 525 7.72 -9.31 18.32
CA LEU A 525 8.93 -8.56 18.70
C LEU A 525 10.22 -9.35 18.50
N LYS A 526 10.20 -10.68 18.69
CA LYS A 526 11.32 -11.59 18.39
C LYS A 526 11.47 -11.93 16.91
N GLY A 527 10.59 -11.43 16.04
CA GLY A 527 10.52 -11.85 14.64
C GLY A 527 10.00 -13.29 14.43
N GLN A 528 9.47 -13.93 15.47
CA GLN A 528 8.91 -15.29 15.46
C GLN A 528 7.40 -15.32 15.21
N GLY A 529 6.80 -14.15 14.97
CA GLY A 529 5.39 -13.96 14.62
C GLY A 529 5.29 -13.14 13.34
N TYR A 530 4.13 -13.24 12.67
CA TYR A 530 3.88 -12.54 11.42
C TYR A 530 2.65 -11.62 11.52
N PRO A 531 2.70 -10.37 11.03
CA PRO A 531 3.90 -9.66 10.56
C PRO A 531 4.94 -9.46 11.66
N GLN A 532 6.23 -9.43 11.29
CA GLN A 532 7.31 -9.05 12.20
C GLN A 532 7.20 -7.56 12.54
N MET A 533 7.24 -7.22 13.82
CA MET A 533 6.98 -5.86 14.32
C MET A 533 7.83 -5.61 15.58
N PRO A 534 8.18 -4.34 15.90
CA PRO A 534 8.05 -3.18 15.03
C PRO A 534 8.97 -3.33 13.83
N ALA A 535 8.67 -2.59 12.77
CA ALA A 535 9.49 -2.62 11.58
C ALA A 535 10.91 -2.11 11.97
N GLY A 536 11.92 -2.99 11.87
CA GLY A 536 13.32 -2.73 12.28
C GLY A 536 13.77 -3.46 13.55
N GLY A 537 12.84 -4.18 14.18
CA GLY A 537 13.08 -4.81 15.46
C GLY A 537 13.20 -3.79 16.60
N LEU A 538 13.33 -4.32 17.81
CA LEU A 538 13.69 -3.55 18.99
C LEU A 538 15.16 -3.79 19.33
N SER A 539 15.80 -2.83 20.00
CA SER A 539 17.08 -3.12 20.65
C SER A 539 16.88 -4.22 21.72
N PRO A 540 17.93 -4.99 22.07
CA PRO A 540 17.84 -5.98 23.13
C PRO A 540 17.30 -5.42 24.45
N GLU A 541 17.64 -4.17 24.78
CA GLU A 541 17.21 -3.46 25.98
C GLU A 541 15.71 -3.13 25.91
N ALA A 542 15.26 -2.51 24.81
CA ALA A 542 13.84 -2.20 24.60
C ALA A 542 12.98 -3.47 24.55
N PHE A 543 13.48 -4.55 23.94
CA PHE A 543 12.81 -5.85 23.97
C PHE A 543 12.71 -6.39 25.40
N LYS A 544 13.82 -6.31 26.16
CA LYS A 544 13.88 -6.78 27.55
C LYS A 544 12.91 -6.03 28.46
N GLU A 545 12.73 -4.72 28.28
CA GLU A 545 11.74 -3.94 29.04
C GLU A 545 10.32 -4.49 28.87
N VAL A 546 9.91 -4.78 27.64
CA VAL A 546 8.60 -5.39 27.36
C VAL A 546 8.52 -6.80 27.95
N GLU A 547 9.56 -7.62 27.76
CA GLU A 547 9.58 -8.99 28.26
C GLU A 547 9.51 -9.06 29.79
N ASP A 548 10.22 -8.18 30.49
CA ASP A 548 10.22 -8.12 31.96
C ASP A 548 8.85 -7.67 32.49
N TRP A 549 8.18 -6.71 31.84
CA TRP A 549 6.80 -6.35 32.16
C TRP A 549 5.83 -7.52 32.00
N VAL A 550 5.91 -8.27 30.90
CA VAL A 550 5.05 -9.47 30.68
C VAL A 550 5.33 -10.55 31.73
N LYS A 551 6.60 -10.83 32.04
CA LYS A 551 7.02 -11.81 33.06
C LYS A 551 6.51 -11.43 34.45
N ALA A 552 6.48 -10.13 34.78
CA ALA A 552 5.93 -9.62 36.03
C ALA A 552 4.40 -9.78 36.15
N GLY A 553 3.73 -10.33 35.13
CA GLY A 553 2.28 -10.47 35.07
C GLY A 553 1.58 -9.27 34.48
N ALA A 554 2.29 -8.48 33.65
CA ALA A 554 1.77 -7.32 32.95
C ALA A 554 1.00 -6.35 33.89
N PRO A 555 1.61 -5.90 35.00
CA PRO A 555 0.93 -5.01 35.95
C PRO A 555 0.47 -3.74 35.26
N ALA A 556 -0.73 -3.26 35.64
CA ALA A 556 -1.27 -2.01 35.16
C ALA A 556 -0.42 -0.81 35.66
N PRO A 557 -0.25 0.23 34.85
CA PRO A 557 0.42 1.46 35.26
C PRO A 557 -0.37 2.17 36.37
N ARG A 558 0.35 2.92 37.21
CA ARG A 558 -0.22 3.60 38.38
C ARG A 558 -0.59 5.05 38.11
#